data_AF-A0A6A3FZC6-F1
#
_entry.id   AF-A0A6A3FZC6-F1
#
_cell.length_a   1.000
_cell.length_b   1.000
_cell.length_c   1.000
_cell.angle_alpha   90.00
_cell.angle_beta   90.00
_cell.angle_gamma   90.00
#
_symmetry.space_group_name_H-M   'P 1'
#
loop_
_entity.id
_entity.type
_entity.pdbx_description
1 polymer ?
#
loop_
_entity_poly.entity_id
_entity_poly.type
_entity_poly.pdbx_seq_one_letter_code
_entity_poly.pdbx_strand_id
1 'polypeptide(L)'
;MMDRTDKEDMLARWDDYGYATYGQLKLMDTVVTAKNNISLVHATLNWIAALEFSVDSVVEPFKDQVDTTKDDHVQAVKELNLGQCFVGKSLQYGVDFLDFRENLWLHSS
;
A
#
# COMPACT_ATOMS: atom_id res chain seq x y z
N MET A 1 -33.99 17.20 -21.11
CA MET A 1 -33.35 18.49 -20.82
C MET A 1 -32.46 18.23 -19.61
N MET A 2 -31.14 18.11 -19.79
CA MET A 2 -30.20 17.84 -18.67
C MET A 2 -30.12 19.08 -17.77
N ASP A 3 -30.09 18.85 -16.47
CA ASP A 3 -30.02 19.91 -15.46
C ASP A 3 -28.68 20.64 -15.56
N ARG A 4 -28.65 21.93 -15.21
CA ARG A 4 -27.43 22.76 -15.24
C ARG A 4 -26.34 22.21 -14.33
N THR A 5 -26.74 21.55 -13.24
CA THR A 5 -25.86 20.90 -12.26
C THR A 5 -25.08 19.73 -12.89
N ASP A 6 -25.69 18.96 -13.81
CA ASP A 6 -25.05 17.84 -14.48
C ASP A 6 -23.91 18.28 -15.42
N LYS A 7 -23.95 19.51 -15.93
CA LYS A 7 -22.92 20.06 -16.82
C LYS A 7 -21.63 20.46 -16.11
N GLU A 8 -21.71 20.85 -14.84
CA GLU A 8 -20.53 21.31 -14.07
C GLU A 8 -19.61 20.14 -13.69
N ASP A 9 -20.15 18.91 -13.61
CA ASP A 9 -19.38 17.70 -13.30
C ASP A 9 -18.90 16.92 -14.54
N MET A 10 -19.24 17.35 -15.77
CA MET A 10 -18.78 16.71 -17.00
C MET A 10 -17.35 17.14 -17.34
N LEU A 11 -16.45 16.16 -17.49
CA LEU A 11 -15.04 16.38 -17.85
C LEU A 11 -14.79 16.24 -19.35
N ALA A 12 -15.42 15.24 -19.98
CA ALA A 12 -15.23 14.95 -21.40
C ALA A 12 -16.43 14.17 -21.96
N ARG A 13 -16.62 14.21 -23.29
CA ARG A 13 -17.63 13.42 -24.00
C ARG A 13 -17.03 12.83 -25.26
N TRP A 14 -17.27 11.54 -25.49
CA TRP A 14 -16.98 10.82 -26.73
C TRP A 14 -18.27 10.25 -27.31
N ASP A 15 -18.47 10.38 -28.61
CA ASP A 15 -19.73 9.99 -29.25
C ASP A 15 -20.02 8.49 -29.14
N ASP A 16 -18.98 7.65 -29.17
CA ASP A 16 -19.11 6.19 -29.06
C ASP A 16 -19.21 5.67 -27.61
N TYR A 17 -18.84 6.48 -26.61
CA TYR A 17 -18.64 6.03 -25.22
C TYR A 17 -19.40 6.85 -24.16
N GLY A 18 -20.05 7.94 -24.55
CA GLY A 18 -20.76 8.82 -23.63
C GLY A 18 -19.85 9.83 -22.95
N TYR A 19 -20.18 10.24 -21.73
CA TYR A 19 -19.47 11.29 -21.00
C TYR A 19 -18.77 10.76 -19.75
N ALA A 20 -17.59 11.32 -19.49
CA ALA A 20 -16.85 11.12 -18.26
C ALA A 20 -17.21 12.23 -17.26
N THR A 21 -17.44 11.87 -16.00
CA THR A 21 -17.71 12.82 -14.93
C THR A 21 -16.55 12.91 -13.94
N TYR A 22 -16.49 14.01 -13.19
CA TYR A 22 -15.53 14.19 -12.12
C TYR A 22 -15.65 13.13 -11.02
N GLY A 23 -16.88 12.72 -10.69
CA GLY A 23 -17.15 11.61 -9.77
C GLY A 23 -16.56 10.28 -10.25
N GLN A 24 -16.71 9.96 -11.54
CA GLN A 24 -16.09 8.77 -12.13
C GLN A 24 -14.56 8.83 -12.08
N LEU A 25 -13.97 9.99 -12.35
CA LEU A 25 -12.53 10.17 -12.26
C LEU A 25 -12.00 9.94 -10.83
N LYS A 26 -12.66 10.50 -9.81
CA LYS A 26 -12.32 10.24 -8.39
C LYS A 26 -12.40 8.77 -8.01
N LEU A 27 -13.44 8.08 -8.50
CA LEU A 27 -13.57 6.64 -8.28
C LEU A 27 -12.43 5.87 -8.95
N MET A 28 -12.07 6.23 -10.19
CA MET A 28 -10.94 5.62 -10.89
C MET A 28 -9.62 5.85 -10.15
N ASP A 29 -9.37 7.07 -9.67
CA ASP A 29 -8.19 7.40 -8.87
C ASP A 29 -8.09 6.53 -7.59
N THR A 30 -9.22 6.37 -6.90
CA THR A 30 -9.33 5.49 -5.72
C THR A 30 -9.03 4.03 -6.07
N VAL A 31 -9.59 3.53 -7.17
CA VAL A 31 -9.38 2.15 -7.64
C VAL A 31 -7.93 1.92 -8.06
N VAL A 32 -7.32 2.87 -8.76
CA VAL A 32 -5.91 2.79 -9.16
C VAL A 32 -5.00 2.79 -7.92
N THR A 33 -5.26 3.67 -6.96
CA THR A 33 -4.53 3.72 -5.69
C THR A 33 -4.64 2.38 -4.94
N ALA A 34 -5.84 1.83 -4.80
CA ALA A 34 -6.05 0.54 -4.14
C ALA A 34 -5.30 -0.60 -4.85
N LYS A 35 -5.30 -0.64 -6.19
CA LYS A 35 -4.56 -1.65 -6.97
C LYS A 35 -3.05 -1.55 -6.75
N ASN A 36 -2.50 -0.34 -6.71
CA ASN A 36 -1.08 -0.12 -6.46
C ASN A 36 -0.71 -0.61 -5.05
N ASN A 37 -1.53 -0.28 -4.05
CA ASN A 37 -1.29 -0.69 -2.67
C ASN A 37 -1.34 -2.22 -2.51
N ILE A 38 -2.30 -2.89 -3.16
CA ILE A 38 -2.37 -4.37 -3.19
C ILE A 38 -1.12 -4.97 -3.85
N SER A 39 -0.62 -4.34 -4.91
CA SER A 39 0.59 -4.80 -5.60
C SER A 39 1.82 -4.73 -4.68
N LEU A 40 1.93 -3.66 -3.87
CA LEU A 40 2.99 -3.54 -2.86
C LEU A 40 2.88 -4.63 -1.80
N VAL A 41 1.68 -4.89 -1.26
CA VAL A 41 1.46 -6.00 -0.31
C VAL A 41 1.97 -7.33 -0.88
N HIS A 42 1.59 -7.67 -2.12
CA HIS A 42 2.06 -8.90 -2.75
C HIS A 42 3.58 -8.93 -2.94
N ALA A 43 4.20 -7.81 -3.33
CA ALA A 43 5.65 -7.72 -3.45
C ALA A 43 6.34 -7.97 -2.11
N THR A 44 5.86 -7.36 -1.02
CA THR A 44 6.39 -7.57 0.33
C THR A 44 6.23 -9.01 0.79
N LEU A 45 5.07 -9.63 0.55
CA LEU A 45 4.84 -11.04 0.91
C LEU A 45 5.78 -11.98 0.15
N ASN A 46 6.00 -11.74 -1.14
CA ASN A 46 6.95 -12.51 -1.94
C ASN A 46 8.40 -12.32 -1.46
N TRP A 47 8.78 -11.10 -1.08
CA TRP A 47 10.09 -10.82 -0.51
C TRP A 47 10.28 -11.57 0.82
N ILE A 48 9.31 -11.49 1.75
CA ILE A 48 9.35 -12.28 2.98
C ILE A 48 9.52 -13.75 2.63
N ALA A 49 8.69 -14.30 1.74
CA ALA A 49 8.77 -15.71 1.34
C ALA A 49 10.18 -16.11 0.84
N ALA A 50 10.88 -15.24 0.12
CA ALA A 50 12.23 -15.50 -0.40
C ALA A 50 13.36 -15.41 0.66
N LEU A 51 13.15 -14.69 1.77
CA LEU A 51 14.18 -14.55 2.82
C LEU A 51 14.44 -15.87 3.55
N GLU A 52 15.71 -16.18 3.78
CA GLU A 52 16.13 -17.18 4.76
C GLU A 52 16.16 -16.53 6.15
N PHE A 53 15.30 -17.02 7.06
CA PHE A 53 15.21 -16.53 8.44
C PHE A 53 16.01 -17.47 9.35
N SER A 54 17.22 -17.06 9.75
CA SER A 54 18.01 -17.75 10.76
C SER A 54 17.82 -17.08 12.11
N VAL A 55 17.32 -17.82 13.10
CA VAL A 55 17.09 -17.32 14.48
C VAL A 55 18.41 -16.82 15.10
N ASP A 56 19.52 -17.48 14.77
CA ASP A 56 20.87 -17.10 15.23
C ASP A 56 21.36 -15.78 14.64
N SER A 57 20.67 -15.22 13.65
CA SER A 57 21.02 -13.95 13.01
C SER A 57 20.42 -12.73 13.73
N VAL A 58 19.52 -12.93 14.70
CA VAL A 58 18.94 -11.83 15.49
C VAL A 58 19.95 -11.38 16.55
N VAL A 59 20.36 -10.13 16.47
CA VAL A 59 21.36 -9.51 17.36
C VAL A 59 20.79 -8.28 18.06
N GLU A 60 21.46 -7.84 19.13
CA GLU A 60 21.11 -6.59 19.84
C GLU A 60 21.04 -5.41 18.86
N PRO A 61 20.06 -4.49 18.99
CA PRO A 61 19.07 -4.38 20.07
C PRO A 61 17.79 -5.22 19.87
N PHE A 62 17.71 -6.06 18.83
CA PHE A 62 16.48 -6.72 18.40
C PHE A 62 16.26 -8.11 19.00
N LYS A 63 16.96 -8.45 20.10
CA LYS A 63 16.80 -9.78 20.74
C LYS A 63 15.39 -10.05 21.25
N ASP A 64 14.60 -9.02 21.50
CA ASP A 64 13.17 -9.14 21.82
C ASP A 64 12.36 -9.77 20.68
N GLN A 65 12.89 -9.78 19.45
CA GLN A 65 12.25 -10.32 18.25
C GLN A 65 12.70 -11.76 17.94
N VAL A 66 13.49 -12.41 18.80
CA VAL A 66 14.03 -13.77 18.52
C VAL A 66 12.94 -14.83 18.37
N ASP A 67 11.80 -14.64 19.06
CA ASP A 67 10.65 -15.54 19.01
C ASP A 67 9.67 -15.19 17.87
N THR A 68 9.86 -14.05 17.20
CA THR A 68 9.00 -13.62 16.10
C THR A 68 9.27 -14.50 14.89
N THR A 69 8.23 -15.19 14.43
CA THR A 69 8.33 -16.10 13.29
C THR A 69 8.15 -15.36 11.97
N LYS A 70 8.61 -15.99 10.89
CA LYS A 70 8.33 -15.54 9.53
C LYS A 70 6.83 -15.45 9.25
N ASP A 71 6.03 -16.34 9.83
CA ASP A 71 4.57 -16.35 9.69
C ASP A 71 3.93 -15.15 10.42
N ASP A 72 4.48 -14.72 11.56
CA ASP A 72 4.01 -13.53 12.27
C ASP A 72 4.20 -12.27 11.41
N HIS A 73 5.34 -12.17 10.70
CA HIS A 73 5.58 -11.07 9.75
C HIS A 73 4.61 -11.12 8.56
N VAL A 74 4.33 -12.31 8.01
CA VAL A 74 3.33 -12.49 6.95
C VAL A 74 1.95 -12.04 7.43
N GLN A 75 1.56 -12.41 8.65
CA GLN A 75 0.27 -12.04 9.21
C GLN A 75 0.18 -10.53 9.44
N ALA A 76 1.23 -9.91 9.99
CA ALA A 76 1.30 -8.47 10.19
C ALA A 76 1.11 -7.69 8.87
N VAL A 77 1.71 -8.14 7.77
CA VAL A 77 1.54 -7.51 6.45
C VAL A 77 0.10 -7.66 5.93
N LYS A 78 -0.53 -8.81 6.13
CA LYS A 78 -1.92 -9.06 5.68
C LYS A 78 -2.95 -8.22 6.46
N GLU A 79 -2.69 -7.96 7.73
CA GLU A 79 -3.58 -7.19 8.62
C GLU A 79 -3.28 -5.68 8.63
N LEU A 80 -2.24 -5.25 7.91
CA LEU A 80 -1.82 -3.87 7.88
C LEU A 80 -2.91 -2.95 7.32
N ASN A 81 -3.32 -1.97 8.13
CA ASN A 81 -4.18 -0.89 7.64
C ASN A 81 -3.38 0.01 6.68
N LEU A 82 -3.59 -0.16 5.38
CA LEU A 82 -2.90 0.60 4.32
C LEU A 82 -3.30 2.08 4.24
N GLY A 83 -4.40 2.45 4.90
CA GLY A 83 -4.87 3.83 4.99
C GLY A 83 -4.14 4.63 6.05
N GLN A 84 -4.78 5.68 6.54
CA GLN A 84 -4.24 6.52 7.61
C GLN A 84 -4.27 5.77 8.94
N CYS A 85 -3.14 5.77 9.64
CA CYS A 85 -3.01 5.27 11.01
C CYS A 85 -2.22 6.26 11.86
N PHE A 86 -2.47 6.24 13.18
CA PHE A 86 -1.69 7.02 14.14
C PHE A 86 -0.63 6.14 14.78
N VAL A 87 0.63 6.52 14.62
CA VAL A 87 1.75 5.93 15.36
C VAL A 87 2.18 6.94 16.42
N GLY A 88 1.75 6.71 17.67
CA GLY A 88 1.87 7.68 18.74
C GLY A 88 1.08 8.95 18.45
N LYS A 89 1.77 10.08 18.25
CA LYS A 89 1.17 11.38 17.92
C LYS A 89 1.26 11.75 16.44
N SER A 90 1.84 10.88 15.61
CA SER A 90 2.09 11.15 14.20
C SER A 90 1.11 10.40 13.31
N LEU A 91 0.50 11.11 12.36
CA LEU A 91 -0.29 10.53 11.29
C LEU A 91 0.67 9.92 10.25
N GLN A 92 0.47 8.66 9.92
CA GLN A 92 1.24 7.94 8.89
C GLN A 92 0.27 7.17 7.98
N TYR A 93 0.70 6.83 6.78
CA TYR A 93 -0.06 5.94 5.91
C TYR A 93 0.54 4.55 5.96
N GLY A 94 -0.27 3.52 6.17
CA GLY A 94 0.24 2.16 6.31
C GLY A 94 0.96 1.66 5.05
N VAL A 95 0.56 2.15 3.88
CA VAL A 95 1.25 1.84 2.62
C VAL A 95 2.71 2.33 2.60
N ASP A 96 3.05 3.38 3.36
CA ASP A 96 4.43 3.89 3.42
C ASP A 96 5.38 2.88 4.09
N PHE A 97 4.87 2.00 4.96
CA PHE A 97 5.65 0.90 5.53
C PHE A 97 5.94 -0.21 4.50
N LEU A 98 5.16 -0.26 3.41
CA LEU A 98 5.34 -1.22 2.32
C LEU A 98 6.22 -0.67 1.18
N ASP A 99 6.57 0.63 1.16
CA ASP A 99 7.68 1.16 0.35
C ASP A 99 9.04 0.72 0.95
N PHE A 100 9.10 -0.54 1.41
CA PHE A 100 10.30 -1.17 1.92
C PHE A 100 11.26 -1.35 0.75
N ARG A 101 12.21 -0.41 0.65
CA ARG A 101 13.27 -0.46 -0.35
C ARG A 101 14.32 -1.44 0.12
N GLU A 102 14.31 -2.63 -0.48
CA GLU A 102 15.43 -3.58 -0.47
C GLU A 102 16.79 -2.84 -0.65
N ASN A 103 16.81 -1.84 -1.53
CA ASN A 103 17.98 -1.00 -1.83
C ASN A 103 18.51 -0.13 -0.68
N LEU A 104 17.72 0.14 0.37
CA LEU A 104 18.18 0.94 1.52
C LEU A 104 18.84 0.09 2.61
N TRP A 105 18.61 -1.23 2.62
CA TRP A 105 19.06 -2.12 3.69
C TRP A 105 20.12 -3.13 3.24
N LEU A 106 20.18 -3.51 1.95
CA LEU A 106 21.19 -4.44 1.44
C LEU A 106 22.39 -3.78 0.73
N HIS A 107 22.46 -2.44 0.68
CA HIS A 107 23.55 -1.73 -0.01
C HIS A 107 24.07 -0.46 0.70
N SER A 108 24.45 -0.57 1.96
CA SER A 108 25.63 0.18 2.45
C SER A 108 26.88 -0.66 2.18
N SER A 109 27.34 -0.61 0.94
CA SER A 109 28.73 -0.92 0.56
C SER A 109 29.50 0.39 0.48
#